data_AF-A0A2N3F4Q2-F1
#
_entry.id   AF-A0A2N3F4Q2-F1
#
_cell.length_a   1.000
_cell.length_b   1.000
_cell.length_c   1.000
_cell.angle_alpha   90.00
_cell.angle_beta   90.00
_cell.angle_gamma   90.00
#
_symmetry.space_group_name_H-M   'P 1'
#
loop_
_entity.id
_entity.type
_entity.pdbx_description
1 polymer ?
#
loop_
_entity_poly.entity_id
_entity_poly.type
_entity_poly.pdbx_seq_one_letter_code
_entity_poly.pdbx_strand_id
1 'polypeptide(L)'
;MVIVDDEPTNVELLKAILAREPAIDILATTDSTRAVELIHASNPDLVLLDLMMPQVNGFQIMEELRAGQPASAYNPILVLTADASQQTIHRALQAGATDFLTKPVDPTEVFLRIGNLLHTRDLYRQVVNQNANLETRVSERTTQLARARLELLERLARATEYRDDDTGEHTKRVGMNAALLWSELGLSASETEIIQEAAPLHDIGKVGISDNILLKPGRLTAEEFEVVKGHTTIGADILTGSDYPVLQMSERIARWHHENWNGSGYPDGLAMLEIPVEARIVKVCDVFDALVNERPYKRAWTVEEAIDELKRSKGVSADPEIVDAFCNLVASGRIQHT
;
A
#
# COMPACT_ATOMS: atom_id res chain seq x y z
N MET A 1 37.63 9.90 -5.26
CA MET A 1 37.97 11.09 -4.43
C MET A 1 38.21 12.29 -5.33
N VAL A 2 37.92 13.51 -4.86
CA VAL A 2 38.24 14.75 -5.58
C VAL A 2 39.23 15.60 -4.76
N ILE A 3 40.25 16.17 -5.39
CA ILE A 3 41.18 17.13 -4.80
C ILE A 3 40.98 18.49 -5.45
N VAL A 4 40.83 19.55 -4.65
CA VAL A 4 40.68 20.93 -5.09
C VAL A 4 41.74 21.77 -4.37
N ASP A 5 42.73 22.23 -5.11
CA ASP A 5 43.83 23.08 -4.61
C ASP A 5 44.39 23.86 -5.79
N ASP A 6 44.51 25.18 -5.69
CA ASP A 6 44.91 26.06 -6.80
C ASP A 6 46.40 25.95 -7.15
N GLU A 7 47.21 25.38 -6.25
CA GLU A 7 48.63 25.15 -6.44
C GLU A 7 48.89 23.73 -7.00
N PRO A 8 49.34 23.60 -8.26
CA PRO A 8 49.57 22.28 -8.88
C PRO A 8 50.54 21.40 -8.11
N THR A 9 51.52 22.03 -7.43
CA THR A 9 52.52 21.33 -6.62
C THR A 9 51.89 20.58 -5.44
N ASN A 10 50.87 21.15 -4.79
CA ASN A 10 50.15 20.52 -3.68
C ASN A 10 49.35 19.31 -4.18
N VAL A 11 48.68 19.46 -5.33
CA VAL A 11 47.91 18.39 -5.97
C VAL A 11 48.81 17.20 -6.30
N GLU A 12 49.97 17.44 -6.91
CA GLU A 12 50.92 16.38 -7.26
C GLU A 12 51.53 15.71 -6.02
N LEU A 13 51.82 16.48 -4.96
CA LEU A 13 52.27 15.91 -3.68
C LEU A 13 51.22 14.97 -3.08
N LEU A 14 49.95 15.40 -3.01
CA LEU A 14 48.87 14.57 -2.47
C LEU A 14 48.65 13.32 -3.31
N LYS A 15 48.67 13.44 -4.64
CA LYS A 15 48.63 12.27 -5.53
C LYS A 15 49.80 11.33 -5.27
N ALA A 16 51.02 11.84 -5.09
CA ALA A 16 52.19 11.01 -4.82
C ALA A 16 52.13 10.30 -3.46
N ILE A 17 51.62 10.96 -2.42
CA ILE A 17 51.33 10.34 -1.13
C ILE A 17 50.33 9.21 -1.33
N LEU A 18 49.21 9.48 -2.00
CA LEU A 18 48.08 8.56 -2.15
C LEU A 18 48.32 7.45 -3.18
N ALA A 19 49.26 7.60 -4.11
CA ALA A 19 49.62 6.59 -5.10
C ALA A 19 50.12 5.27 -4.48
N ARG A 20 50.47 5.30 -3.18
CA ARG A 20 50.83 4.10 -2.42
C ARG A 20 49.62 3.20 -2.11
N GLU A 21 48.41 3.71 -2.29
CA GLU A 21 47.13 3.00 -2.13
C GLU A 21 46.42 2.86 -3.50
N PRO A 22 46.59 1.72 -4.20
CA PRO A 22 46.12 1.56 -5.59
C PRO A 22 44.59 1.51 -5.75
N ALA A 23 43.82 1.56 -4.66
CA ALA A 23 42.36 1.47 -4.67
C ALA A 23 41.64 2.83 -4.67
N ILE A 24 42.37 3.95 -4.72
CA ILE A 24 41.77 5.30 -4.68
C ILE A 24 41.83 5.95 -6.05
N ASP A 25 40.67 6.07 -6.70
CA ASP A 25 40.53 6.90 -7.90
C ASP A 25 40.53 8.38 -7.52
N ILE A 26 41.46 9.15 -8.09
CA ILE A 26 41.65 10.57 -7.79
C ILE A 26 41.30 11.41 -9.02
N LEU A 27 40.31 12.26 -8.87
CA LEU A 27 40.07 13.41 -9.73
C LEU A 27 40.64 14.65 -9.05
N ALA A 28 41.20 15.58 -9.82
CA ALA A 28 41.72 16.82 -9.26
C ALA A 28 41.45 18.00 -10.18
N THR A 29 41.27 19.18 -9.59
CA THR A 29 41.21 20.45 -10.31
C THR A 29 42.07 21.48 -9.58
N THR A 30 42.80 22.28 -10.35
CA THR A 30 43.48 23.49 -9.87
C THR A 30 42.67 24.76 -10.13
N ASP A 31 41.50 24.62 -10.77
CA ASP A 31 40.55 25.69 -10.97
C ASP A 31 39.40 25.56 -9.96
N SER A 32 39.43 26.43 -8.95
CA SER A 32 38.41 26.48 -7.88
C SER A 32 36.99 26.75 -8.40
N THR A 33 36.82 27.42 -9.55
CA THR A 33 35.48 27.74 -10.10
C THR A 33 34.76 26.50 -10.64
N ARG A 34 35.51 25.45 -10.98
CA ARG A 34 34.97 24.19 -11.50
C ARG A 34 34.78 23.12 -10.43
N ALA A 35 35.13 23.41 -9.18
CA ALA A 35 35.14 22.45 -8.09
C ALA A 35 33.76 21.84 -7.83
N VAL A 36 32.72 22.68 -7.70
CA VAL A 36 31.35 22.22 -7.40
C VAL A 36 30.79 21.36 -8.53
N GLU A 37 30.96 21.78 -9.78
CA GLU A 37 30.56 21.02 -10.97
C GLU A 37 31.21 19.62 -10.97
N LEU A 38 32.54 19.57 -10.74
CA LEU A 38 33.29 18.32 -10.70
C LEU A 38 32.81 17.40 -9.56
N ILE A 39 32.57 17.94 -8.37
CA ILE A 39 32.11 17.17 -7.20
C ILE A 39 30.71 16.60 -7.44
N HIS A 40 29.78 17.38 -8.00
CA HIS A 40 28.45 16.89 -8.33
C HIS A 40 28.47 15.82 -9.43
N ALA A 41 29.22 16.05 -10.51
CA ALA A 41 29.29 15.12 -11.63
C ALA A 41 29.95 13.78 -11.26
N SER A 42 30.96 13.80 -10.39
CA SER A 42 31.70 12.60 -10.00
C SER A 42 31.16 11.89 -8.75
N ASN A 43 30.36 12.57 -7.92
CA ASN A 43 29.82 12.06 -6.65
C ASN A 43 30.88 11.31 -5.80
N PRO A 44 31.98 11.98 -5.43
CA PRO A 44 33.14 11.31 -4.84
C PRO A 44 32.86 10.82 -3.41
N ASP A 45 33.66 9.85 -2.96
CA ASP A 45 33.62 9.33 -1.58
C ASP A 45 34.22 10.29 -0.53
N LEU A 46 35.06 11.21 -0.99
CA LEU A 46 35.76 12.19 -0.18
C LEU A 46 36.20 13.36 -1.07
N VAL A 47 36.16 14.56 -0.52
CA VAL A 47 36.70 15.78 -1.12
C VAL A 47 37.86 16.30 -0.28
N LEU A 48 39.02 16.53 -0.87
CA LEU A 48 40.11 17.31 -0.28
C LEU A 48 40.01 18.72 -0.81
N LEU A 49 39.95 19.71 0.07
CA LEU A 49 39.64 21.08 -0.32
C LEU A 49 40.58 22.08 0.36
N ASP A 50 41.36 22.81 -0.43
CA ASP A 50 42.08 23.97 0.07
C ASP A 50 41.11 25.09 0.49
N LEU A 51 41.39 25.76 1.60
CA LEU A 51 40.61 26.91 2.04
C LEU A 51 40.96 28.18 1.27
N MET A 52 42.23 28.37 0.95
CA MET A 52 42.76 29.68 0.56
C MET A 52 43.08 29.69 -0.92
N MET A 53 42.07 29.94 -1.76
CA MET A 53 42.20 30.03 -3.22
C MET A 53 41.74 31.41 -3.75
N PRO A 54 42.33 31.93 -4.85
CA PRO A 54 42.16 33.33 -5.28
C PRO A 54 40.77 33.70 -5.81
N GLN A 55 40.09 32.77 -6.48
CA GLN A 55 38.81 33.07 -7.16
C GLN A 55 37.61 32.68 -6.31
N VAL A 56 37.45 31.38 -6.05
CA VAL A 56 36.44 30.84 -5.16
C VAL A 56 37.16 30.12 -4.03
N ASN A 57 36.95 30.57 -2.79
CA ASN A 57 37.63 29.98 -1.64
C ASN A 57 36.90 28.72 -1.14
N GLY A 58 37.58 27.89 -0.34
CA GLY A 58 37.02 26.63 0.15
C GLY A 58 35.76 26.80 1.01
N PHE A 59 35.58 27.93 1.70
CA PHE A 59 34.35 28.20 2.45
C PHE A 59 33.14 28.39 1.53
N GLN A 60 33.31 29.11 0.42
CA GLN A 60 32.26 29.32 -0.57
C GLN A 60 31.85 28.00 -1.23
N ILE A 61 32.82 27.15 -1.57
CA ILE A 61 32.55 25.81 -2.13
C ILE A 61 31.75 24.95 -1.15
N MET A 62 32.12 24.92 0.14
CA MET A 62 31.38 24.16 1.15
C MET A 62 29.94 24.67 1.33
N GLU A 63 29.74 25.99 1.30
CA GLU A 63 28.42 26.60 1.39
C GLU A 63 27.53 26.21 0.21
N GLU A 64 28.07 26.27 -1.01
CA GLU A 64 27.35 25.88 -2.23
C GLU A 64 27.00 24.39 -2.26
N LEU A 65 27.95 23.51 -1.88
CA LEU A 65 27.71 22.07 -1.78
C LEU A 65 26.62 21.75 -0.76
N ARG A 66 26.56 22.46 0.37
CA ARG A 66 25.53 22.26 1.39
C ARG A 66 24.16 22.73 0.91
N ALA A 67 24.08 23.84 0.18
CA ALA A 67 22.82 24.34 -0.36
C ALA A 67 22.21 23.40 -1.43
N GLY A 68 23.06 22.70 -2.19
CA GLY A 68 22.64 21.79 -3.25
C GLY A 68 22.36 20.34 -2.84
N GLN A 69 22.70 19.93 -1.61
CA GLN A 69 22.60 18.53 -1.19
C GLN A 69 21.37 18.27 -0.29
N PRO A 70 20.67 17.12 -0.47
CA PRO A 70 19.66 16.70 0.49
C PRO A 70 20.32 16.48 1.86
N ALA A 71 19.59 16.76 2.94
CA ALA A 71 20.09 16.63 4.31
C ALA A 71 20.59 15.21 4.67
N SER A 72 20.23 14.21 3.87
CA SER A 72 20.67 12.81 3.97
C SER A 72 21.91 12.47 3.13
N ALA A 73 22.57 13.43 2.50
CA ALA A 73 23.81 13.20 1.78
C ALA A 73 25.00 13.44 2.70
N TYR A 74 25.70 12.37 3.09
CA TYR A 74 26.98 12.46 3.79
C TYR A 74 28.12 12.40 2.77
N ASN A 75 28.69 13.55 2.39
CA ASN A 75 29.88 13.63 1.56
C ASN A 75 31.01 14.28 2.40
N PRO A 76 31.99 13.50 2.89
CA PRO A 76 33.00 14.06 3.78
C PRO A 76 33.91 15.04 3.03
N ILE A 77 34.26 16.13 3.70
CA ILE A 77 35.17 17.15 3.19
C ILE A 77 36.35 17.26 4.15
N LEU A 78 37.54 16.89 3.68
CA LEU A 78 38.81 17.06 4.38
C LEU A 78 39.44 18.37 3.93
N VAL A 79 39.44 19.35 4.81
CA VAL A 79 39.97 20.68 4.51
C VAL A 79 41.50 20.70 4.63
N LEU A 80 42.17 21.38 3.71
CA LEU A 80 43.60 21.66 3.76
C LEU A 80 43.79 23.16 4.06
N THR A 81 44.61 23.51 5.05
CA THR A 81 44.85 24.92 5.43
C THR A 81 46.30 25.17 5.84
N ALA A 82 46.86 26.30 5.43
CA ALA A 82 48.13 26.78 5.96
C ALA A 82 47.98 27.48 7.33
N ASP A 83 46.77 27.96 7.66
CA ASP A 83 46.48 28.57 8.95
C ASP A 83 45.94 27.53 9.95
N ALA A 84 46.76 27.22 10.96
CA ALA A 84 46.44 26.31 12.06
C ALA A 84 45.74 27.01 13.25
N SER A 85 45.32 28.28 13.10
CA SER A 85 44.62 28.99 14.16
C SER A 85 43.31 28.30 14.53
N GLN A 86 42.97 28.30 15.82
CA GLN A 86 41.70 27.72 16.28
C GLN A 86 40.48 28.38 15.63
N GLN A 87 40.57 29.67 15.29
CA GLN A 87 39.47 30.38 14.62
C GLN A 87 39.19 29.80 13.23
N THR A 88 40.22 29.53 12.43
CA THR A 88 40.07 28.98 11.08
C THR A 88 39.53 27.55 11.12
N ILE A 89 40.04 26.72 12.03
CA ILE A 89 39.57 25.34 12.23
C ILE A 89 38.08 25.33 12.63
N HIS A 90 37.70 26.13 13.63
CA HIS A 90 36.30 26.20 14.08
C HIS A 90 35.36 26.63 12.94
N ARG A 91 35.79 27.64 12.16
CA ARG A 91 35.01 28.13 11.03
C ARG A 91 34.85 27.06 9.95
N ALA A 92 35.89 26.28 9.66
CA ALA A 92 35.84 25.22 8.65
C ALA A 92 34.85 24.11 9.05
N LEU A 93 34.90 23.65 10.30
CA LEU A 93 33.98 22.63 10.80
C LEU A 93 32.53 23.12 10.80
N GLN A 94 32.27 24.38 11.20
CA GLN A 94 30.93 24.97 11.13
C GLN A 94 30.41 25.11 9.68
N ALA A 95 31.31 25.42 8.75
CA ALA A 95 30.99 25.53 7.33
C ALA A 95 30.73 24.16 6.65
N GLY A 96 31.10 23.05 7.29
CA GLY A 96 30.76 21.70 6.82
C GLY A 96 31.94 20.79 6.54
N ALA A 97 33.16 21.24 6.85
CA ALA A 97 34.31 20.34 6.87
C ALA A 97 34.05 19.22 7.88
N THR A 98 34.37 17.99 7.48
CA THR A 98 34.31 16.82 8.35
C THR A 98 35.56 16.72 9.21
N ASP A 99 36.70 17.09 8.63
CA ASP A 99 37.99 17.17 9.32
C ASP A 99 38.92 18.14 8.59
N PHE A 100 40.13 18.36 9.10
CA PHE A 100 41.13 19.23 8.49
C PHE A 100 42.56 18.68 8.59
N LEU A 101 43.45 19.20 7.75
CA LEU A 101 44.90 19.00 7.78
C LEU A 101 45.62 20.34 7.66
N THR A 102 46.67 20.52 8.45
CA THR A 102 47.54 21.69 8.37
C THR A 102 48.66 21.46 7.37
N LYS A 103 48.95 22.45 6.51
CA LYS A 103 50.09 22.46 5.59
C LYS A 103 51.37 22.91 6.34
N PRO A 104 52.54 22.28 6.10
CA PRO A 104 52.79 21.16 5.19
C PRO A 104 52.20 19.84 5.73
N VAL A 105 51.60 19.06 4.83
CA VAL A 105 50.90 17.82 5.22
C VAL A 105 51.87 16.71 5.59
N ASP A 106 51.61 16.03 6.71
CA ASP A 106 52.30 14.80 7.08
C ASP A 106 51.67 13.60 6.35
N PRO A 107 52.44 12.77 5.63
CA PRO A 107 51.89 11.62 4.90
C PRO A 107 51.11 10.65 5.79
N THR A 108 51.56 10.42 7.03
CA THR A 108 50.89 9.51 7.97
C THR A 108 49.53 10.08 8.39
N GLU A 109 49.47 11.39 8.68
CA GLU A 109 48.20 12.04 9.04
C GLU A 109 47.22 12.00 7.86
N VAL A 110 47.69 12.27 6.63
CA VAL A 110 46.88 12.16 5.40
C VAL A 110 46.22 10.79 5.30
N PHE A 111 47.00 9.71 5.45
CA PHE A 111 46.46 8.35 5.36
C PHE A 111 45.45 8.04 6.46
N LEU A 112 45.76 8.38 7.72
CA LEU A 112 44.87 8.09 8.85
C LEU A 112 43.53 8.84 8.73
N ARG A 113 43.58 10.12 8.35
CA ARG A 113 42.39 10.96 8.18
C ARG A 113 41.51 10.46 7.03
N ILE A 114 42.11 10.25 5.86
CA ILE A 114 41.40 9.76 4.67
C ILE A 114 40.78 8.39 4.94
N GLY A 115 41.54 7.46 5.53
CA GLY A 115 41.03 6.13 5.88
C GLY A 115 39.81 6.17 6.80
N ASN A 116 39.86 6.99 7.86
CA ASN A 116 38.73 7.16 8.77
C ASN A 116 37.48 7.77 8.08
N LEU A 117 37.68 8.78 7.22
CA LEU A 117 36.59 9.44 6.52
C LEU A 117 35.94 8.54 5.48
N LEU A 118 36.74 7.80 4.70
CA LEU A 118 36.26 6.81 3.73
C LEU A 118 35.52 5.67 4.44
N HIS A 119 36.06 5.15 5.55
CA HIS A 119 35.37 4.13 6.34
C HIS A 119 34.01 4.62 6.87
N THR A 120 33.96 5.87 7.35
CA THR A 120 32.70 6.49 7.80
C THR A 120 31.71 6.66 6.64
N ARG A 121 32.20 7.05 5.45
CA ARG A 121 31.39 7.16 4.24
C ARG A 121 30.80 5.81 3.81
N ASP A 122 31.59 4.75 3.89
CA ASP A 122 31.15 3.39 3.56
C ASP A 122 30.07 2.91 4.52
N LEU A 123 30.26 3.08 5.83
CA LEU A 123 29.25 2.75 6.84
C LEU A 123 27.95 3.54 6.61
N TYR A 124 28.06 4.84 6.29
CA TYR A 124 26.89 5.65 5.97
C TYR A 124 26.12 5.12 4.75
N ARG A 125 26.83 4.79 3.67
CA ARG A 125 26.22 4.18 2.47
C ARG A 125 25.54 2.86 2.76
N GLN A 126 26.15 2.02 3.62
CA GLN A 126 25.54 0.76 4.03
C GLN A 126 24.21 0.99 4.75
N VAL A 127 24.14 1.96 5.67
CA VAL A 127 22.90 2.31 6.37
C VAL A 127 21.82 2.80 5.40
N VAL A 128 22.16 3.72 4.49
CA VAL A 128 21.18 4.25 3.51
C VAL A 128 20.66 3.13 2.60
N ASN A 129 21.56 2.28 2.08
CA ASN A 129 21.17 1.15 1.24
C ASN A 129 20.33 0.13 2.01
N GLN A 130 20.66 -0.13 3.28
CA GLN A 130 19.89 -1.02 4.14
C GLN A 130 18.49 -0.46 4.41
N ASN A 131 18.36 0.83 4.67
CA ASN A 131 17.06 1.48 4.88
C ASN A 131 16.18 1.38 3.61
N ALA A 132 16.73 1.67 2.42
CA ALA A 132 16.00 1.52 1.17
C ALA A 132 15.54 0.07 0.92
N ASN A 133 16.41 -0.90 1.22
CA ASN A 133 16.08 -2.32 1.13
C ASN A 133 14.99 -2.72 2.15
N LEU A 134 15.03 -2.19 3.37
CA LEU A 134 14.03 -2.45 4.41
C LEU A 134 12.68 -1.86 4.02
N GLU A 135 12.63 -0.64 3.50
CA GLU A 135 11.40 0.00 3.01
C GLU A 135 10.73 -0.84 1.90
N THR A 136 11.55 -1.31 0.95
CA THR A 136 11.08 -2.19 -0.12
C THR A 136 10.49 -3.49 0.45
N ARG A 137 11.20 -4.14 1.37
CA ARG A 137 10.72 -5.37 2.03
C ARG A 137 9.45 -5.16 2.84
N VAL A 138 9.31 -4.03 3.54
CA VAL A 138 8.10 -3.69 4.29
C VAL A 138 6.91 -3.54 3.34
N SER A 139 7.09 -2.85 2.22
CA SER A 139 6.05 -2.68 1.20
C SER A 139 5.62 -4.03 0.60
N GLU A 140 6.58 -4.87 0.21
CA GLU A 140 6.32 -6.21 -0.31
C GLU A 140 5.58 -7.09 0.69
N ARG A 141 6.02 -7.11 1.96
CA ARG A 141 5.39 -7.89 3.03
C ARG A 141 3.98 -7.39 3.34
N THR A 142 3.77 -6.08 3.36
CA THR A 142 2.45 -5.48 3.57
C THR A 142 1.48 -5.94 2.48
N THR A 143 1.93 -5.90 1.22
CA THR A 143 1.14 -6.35 0.07
C THR A 143 0.85 -7.86 0.12
N GLN A 144 1.84 -8.68 0.45
CA GLN A 144 1.66 -10.14 0.60
C GLN A 144 0.65 -10.46 1.70
N LEU A 145 0.72 -9.75 2.82
CA LEU A 145 -0.14 -9.98 3.98
C LEU A 145 -1.59 -9.54 3.68
N ALA A 146 -1.79 -8.46 2.94
CA ALA A 146 -3.12 -8.07 2.45
C ALA A 146 -3.71 -9.15 1.52
N ARG A 147 -2.93 -9.64 0.55
CA ARG A 147 -3.37 -10.72 -0.36
C ARG A 147 -3.72 -12.02 0.37
N ALA A 148 -2.87 -12.44 1.31
CA ALA A 148 -3.10 -13.67 2.08
C ALA A 148 -4.36 -13.57 2.96
N ARG A 149 -4.67 -12.38 3.48
CA ARG A 149 -5.91 -12.13 4.24
C ARG A 149 -7.14 -12.26 3.35
N LEU A 150 -7.12 -11.64 2.17
CA LEU A 150 -8.23 -11.73 1.22
C LEU A 150 -8.46 -13.19 0.78
N GLU A 151 -7.38 -13.91 0.46
CA GLU A 151 -7.47 -15.33 0.10
C GLU A 151 -8.05 -16.18 1.24
N LEU A 152 -7.71 -15.88 2.49
CA LEU A 152 -8.27 -16.58 3.65
C LEU A 152 -9.77 -16.29 3.82
N LEU A 153 -10.21 -15.04 3.64
CA LEU A 153 -11.64 -14.69 3.68
C LEU A 153 -12.42 -15.39 2.57
N GLU A 154 -11.90 -15.39 1.34
CA GLU A 154 -12.53 -16.09 0.20
C GLU A 154 -12.67 -17.60 0.48
N ARG A 155 -11.62 -18.23 1.01
CA ARG A 155 -11.65 -19.66 1.34
C ARG A 155 -12.65 -19.97 2.46
N LEU A 156 -12.80 -19.09 3.46
CA LEU A 156 -13.79 -19.26 4.53
C LEU A 156 -15.22 -19.08 4.02
N ALA A 157 -15.46 -18.07 3.18
CA ALA A 157 -16.76 -17.87 2.52
C ALA A 157 -17.16 -19.10 1.70
N ARG A 158 -16.23 -19.64 0.90
CA ARG A 158 -16.45 -20.86 0.13
C ARG A 158 -16.69 -22.08 1.02
N ALA A 159 -15.98 -22.21 2.15
CA ALA A 159 -16.18 -23.32 3.07
C ALA A 159 -17.59 -23.34 3.68
N THR A 160 -18.20 -22.18 3.91
CA THR A 160 -19.61 -22.11 4.33
C THR A 160 -20.57 -22.45 3.20
N GLU A 161 -20.27 -22.06 1.96
CA GLU A 161 -21.09 -22.41 0.80
C GLU A 161 -21.06 -23.90 0.46
N TYR A 162 -19.91 -24.59 0.60
CA TYR A 162 -19.80 -26.04 0.34
C TYR A 162 -20.76 -26.92 1.14
N ARG A 163 -21.37 -26.38 2.21
CA ARG A 163 -22.43 -27.08 2.93
C ARG A 163 -23.75 -27.08 2.17
N ASP A 164 -24.03 -26.06 1.33
CA ASP A 164 -25.31 -25.81 0.66
C ASP A 164 -25.25 -25.84 -0.87
N ASP A 165 -24.09 -25.53 -1.45
CA ASP A 165 -23.85 -25.38 -2.89
C ASP A 165 -22.42 -25.86 -3.26
N ASP A 166 -22.30 -26.73 -4.26
CA ASP A 166 -21.09 -27.51 -4.54
C ASP A 166 -19.95 -26.72 -5.23
N THR A 167 -20.18 -25.47 -5.66
CA THR A 167 -19.24 -24.79 -6.57
C THR A 167 -18.52 -23.57 -5.98
N GLY A 168 -19.12 -22.87 -5.02
CA GLY A 168 -18.52 -21.66 -4.42
C GLY A 168 -18.38 -20.46 -5.37
N GLU A 169 -18.93 -20.54 -6.59
CA GLU A 169 -18.85 -19.48 -7.61
C GLU A 169 -19.91 -18.38 -7.37
N HIS A 170 -20.97 -18.68 -6.61
CA HIS A 170 -22.05 -17.76 -6.24
C HIS A 170 -21.54 -16.54 -5.47
N THR A 171 -20.90 -16.75 -4.31
CA THR A 171 -20.25 -15.69 -3.51
C THR A 171 -19.45 -14.70 -4.35
N LYS A 172 -18.63 -15.22 -5.26
CA LYS A 172 -17.76 -14.41 -6.12
C LYS A 172 -18.54 -13.54 -7.10
N ARG A 173 -19.55 -14.11 -7.78
CA ARG A 173 -20.42 -13.34 -8.69
C ARG A 173 -21.22 -12.27 -7.95
N VAL A 174 -21.73 -12.58 -6.75
CA VAL A 174 -22.41 -11.60 -5.89
C VAL A 174 -21.49 -10.43 -5.56
N GLY A 175 -20.25 -10.69 -5.14
CA GLY A 175 -19.26 -9.64 -4.87
C GLY A 175 -18.96 -8.76 -6.08
N MET A 176 -18.69 -9.38 -7.24
CA MET A 176 -18.40 -8.63 -8.48
C MET A 176 -19.57 -7.78 -8.94
N ASN A 177 -20.79 -8.32 -8.89
CA ASN A 177 -22.00 -7.59 -9.26
C ASN A 177 -22.32 -6.47 -8.27
N ALA A 178 -22.07 -6.68 -6.97
CA ALA A 178 -22.25 -5.65 -5.95
C ALA A 178 -21.31 -4.46 -6.17
N ALA A 179 -20.05 -4.70 -6.54
CA ALA A 179 -19.08 -3.64 -6.85
C ALA A 179 -19.45 -2.83 -8.10
N LEU A 180 -19.95 -3.51 -9.14
CA LEU A 180 -20.48 -2.85 -10.34
C LEU A 180 -21.69 -1.97 -10.01
N LEU A 181 -22.62 -2.49 -9.21
CA LEU A 181 -23.81 -1.77 -8.79
C LEU A 181 -23.47 -0.57 -7.90
N TRP A 182 -22.54 -0.74 -6.96
CA TRP A 182 -22.00 0.34 -6.14
C TRP A 182 -21.46 1.50 -6.98
N SER A 183 -20.68 1.15 -8.01
CA SER A 183 -20.09 2.14 -8.92
C SER A 183 -21.14 2.83 -9.80
N GLU A 184 -22.14 2.08 -10.29
CA GLU A 184 -23.23 2.63 -11.11
C GLU A 184 -24.10 3.62 -10.33
N LEU A 185 -24.27 3.40 -9.02
CA LEU A 185 -24.99 4.31 -8.12
C LEU A 185 -24.19 5.57 -7.76
N GLY A 186 -22.96 5.72 -8.26
CA GLY A 186 -22.11 6.87 -7.98
C GLY A 186 -21.62 6.94 -6.53
N LEU A 187 -21.55 5.80 -5.84
CA LEU A 187 -21.05 5.70 -4.48
C LEU A 187 -19.51 5.76 -4.44
N SER A 188 -18.94 5.80 -3.23
CA SER A 188 -17.51 6.06 -3.04
C SER A 188 -16.62 5.04 -3.76
N ALA A 189 -15.73 5.51 -4.62
CA ALA A 189 -14.76 4.67 -5.31
C ALA A 189 -13.80 3.94 -4.34
N SER A 190 -13.54 4.51 -3.16
CA SER A 190 -12.71 3.86 -2.14
C SER A 190 -13.39 2.66 -1.48
N GLU A 191 -14.72 2.56 -1.58
CA GLU A 191 -15.52 1.49 -0.98
C GLU A 191 -15.97 0.43 -2.01
N THR A 192 -15.76 0.68 -3.30
CA THR A 192 -16.07 -0.28 -4.37
C THR A 192 -15.34 -1.61 -4.19
N GLU A 193 -14.04 -1.57 -3.88
CA GLU A 193 -13.26 -2.79 -3.60
C GLU A 193 -13.74 -3.45 -2.29
N ILE A 194 -14.09 -2.64 -1.28
CA ILE A 194 -14.54 -3.13 0.02
C ILE A 194 -15.83 -3.95 -0.12
N ILE A 195 -16.84 -3.46 -0.87
CA ILE A 195 -18.09 -4.23 -1.06
C ILE A 195 -17.85 -5.50 -1.88
N GLN A 196 -16.93 -5.47 -2.85
CA GLN A 196 -16.57 -6.65 -3.64
C GLN A 196 -16.06 -7.79 -2.76
N GLU A 197 -15.24 -7.45 -1.75
CA GLU A 197 -14.67 -8.40 -0.80
C GLU A 197 -15.64 -8.75 0.33
N ALA A 198 -16.51 -7.82 0.71
CA ALA A 198 -17.40 -7.98 1.85
C ALA A 198 -18.67 -8.80 1.55
N ALA A 199 -19.26 -8.61 0.36
CA ALA A 199 -20.50 -9.26 -0.06
C ALA A 199 -20.46 -10.81 -0.09
N PRO A 200 -19.34 -11.47 -0.49
CA PRO A 200 -19.18 -12.91 -0.34
C PRO A 200 -19.49 -13.43 1.08
N LEU A 201 -19.27 -12.64 2.12
CA LEU A 201 -19.45 -13.08 3.50
C LEU A 201 -20.90 -12.98 4.02
N HIS A 202 -21.87 -12.58 3.18
CA HIS A 202 -23.27 -12.39 3.60
C HIS A 202 -23.87 -13.63 4.29
N ASP A 203 -23.48 -14.82 3.84
CA ASP A 203 -24.02 -16.11 4.30
C ASP A 203 -23.11 -16.85 5.29
N ILE A 204 -22.02 -16.22 5.80
CA ILE A 204 -21.04 -16.87 6.68
C ILE A 204 -21.68 -17.48 7.94
N GLY A 205 -22.79 -16.92 8.42
CA GLY A 205 -23.49 -17.38 9.60
C GLY A 205 -24.20 -18.73 9.45
N LYS A 206 -24.34 -19.26 8.22
CA LYS A 206 -24.86 -20.61 7.98
C LYS A 206 -24.02 -21.68 8.69
N VAL A 207 -22.75 -21.38 9.01
CA VAL A 207 -21.90 -22.23 9.86
C VAL A 207 -22.57 -22.62 11.19
N GLY A 208 -23.43 -21.75 11.75
CA GLY A 208 -24.14 -22.00 13.00
C GLY A 208 -25.47 -22.73 12.85
N ILE A 209 -25.93 -23.04 11.64
CA ILE A 209 -27.20 -23.74 11.39
C ILE A 209 -26.96 -25.26 11.32
N SER A 210 -27.84 -26.05 11.93
CA SER A 210 -27.74 -27.52 11.93
C SER A 210 -27.96 -28.11 10.52
N ASP A 211 -27.14 -29.10 10.14
CA ASP A 211 -27.25 -29.82 8.85
C ASP A 211 -28.64 -30.44 8.63
N ASN A 212 -29.30 -30.93 9.68
CA ASN A 212 -30.62 -31.54 9.57
C ASN A 212 -31.71 -30.55 9.08
N ILE A 213 -31.50 -29.26 9.31
CA ILE A 213 -32.38 -28.18 8.87
C ILE A 213 -31.88 -27.66 7.52
N LEU A 214 -30.58 -27.37 7.44
CA LEU A 214 -29.96 -26.73 6.28
C LEU A 214 -30.02 -27.62 5.02
N LEU A 215 -29.77 -28.92 5.17
CA LEU A 215 -29.74 -29.91 4.09
C LEU A 215 -31.05 -30.69 3.93
N LYS A 216 -32.14 -30.22 4.57
CA LYS A 216 -33.42 -30.94 4.57
C LYS A 216 -33.97 -31.07 3.13
N PRO A 217 -34.24 -32.28 2.62
CA PRO A 217 -34.88 -32.45 1.32
C PRO A 217 -36.36 -32.07 1.42
N GLY A 218 -36.72 -30.88 0.90
CA GLY A 218 -38.10 -30.40 0.84
C GLY A 218 -38.30 -29.03 1.47
N ARG A 219 -39.57 -28.66 1.74
CA ARG A 219 -39.90 -27.37 2.36
C ARG A 219 -39.60 -27.40 3.86
N LEU A 220 -39.02 -26.31 4.35
CA LEU A 220 -38.88 -26.05 5.79
C LEU A 220 -40.26 -25.80 6.42
N THR A 221 -40.40 -26.24 7.66
CA THR A 221 -41.49 -25.82 8.56
C THR A 221 -41.29 -24.37 8.99
N ALA A 222 -42.32 -23.73 9.56
CA ALA A 222 -42.20 -22.36 10.05
C ALA A 222 -41.13 -22.26 11.15
N GLU A 223 -41.07 -23.23 12.06
CA GLU A 223 -40.09 -23.30 13.13
C GLU A 223 -38.66 -23.49 12.60
N GLU A 224 -38.47 -24.38 11.62
CA GLU A 224 -37.16 -24.57 10.96
C GLU A 224 -36.73 -23.30 10.20
N PHE A 225 -37.67 -22.60 9.58
CA PHE A 225 -37.37 -21.35 8.88
C PHE A 225 -36.92 -20.25 9.85
N GLU A 226 -37.56 -20.13 11.04
CA GLU A 226 -37.08 -19.21 12.08
C GLU A 226 -35.66 -19.52 12.55
N VAL A 227 -35.27 -20.81 12.61
CA VAL A 227 -33.88 -21.19 12.90
C VAL A 227 -32.94 -20.74 11.78
N VAL A 228 -33.31 -20.96 10.51
CA VAL A 228 -32.47 -20.56 9.36
C VAL A 228 -32.26 -19.05 9.33
N LYS A 229 -33.27 -18.22 9.64
CA LYS A 229 -33.12 -16.75 9.70
C LYS A 229 -31.97 -16.32 10.61
N GLY A 230 -31.65 -17.10 11.64
CA GLY A 230 -30.56 -16.85 12.58
C GLY A 230 -29.18 -16.78 11.93
N HIS A 231 -28.97 -17.26 10.69
CA HIS A 231 -27.68 -17.09 10.02
C HIS A 231 -27.27 -15.61 9.88
N THR A 232 -28.24 -14.70 9.77
CA THR A 232 -27.96 -13.26 9.68
C THR A 232 -27.30 -12.72 10.95
N THR A 233 -27.85 -13.04 12.13
CA THR A 233 -27.32 -12.60 13.41
C THR A 233 -26.05 -13.35 13.78
N ILE A 234 -25.97 -14.66 13.54
CA ILE A 234 -24.75 -15.45 13.74
C ILE A 234 -23.61 -14.92 12.86
N GLY A 235 -23.91 -14.59 11.60
CA GLY A 235 -22.94 -14.04 10.67
C GLY A 235 -22.41 -12.68 11.13
N ALA A 236 -23.30 -11.80 11.57
CA ALA A 236 -22.92 -10.53 12.18
C ALA A 236 -22.02 -10.75 13.40
N ASP A 237 -22.41 -11.61 14.34
CA ASP A 237 -21.66 -11.89 15.57
C ASP A 237 -20.24 -12.47 15.29
N ILE A 238 -20.07 -13.24 14.21
CA ILE A 238 -18.76 -13.74 13.77
C ILE A 238 -17.84 -12.59 13.31
N LEU A 239 -18.42 -11.54 12.72
CA LEU A 239 -17.72 -10.44 12.06
C LEU A 239 -17.56 -9.20 12.96
N THR A 240 -18.35 -9.08 14.02
CA THR A 240 -18.37 -7.95 14.95
C THR A 240 -17.01 -7.70 15.63
N GLY A 241 -16.69 -6.42 15.85
CA GLY A 241 -15.54 -5.99 16.66
C GLY A 241 -14.23 -5.78 15.90
N SER A 242 -14.29 -5.81 14.57
CA SER A 242 -13.14 -5.56 13.70
C SER A 242 -12.97 -4.08 13.36
N ASP A 243 -11.71 -3.62 13.31
CA ASP A 243 -11.35 -2.29 12.78
C ASP A 243 -11.13 -2.29 11.26
N TYR A 244 -11.22 -3.46 10.61
CA TYR A 244 -11.02 -3.58 9.17
C TYR A 244 -12.30 -3.23 8.40
N PRO A 245 -12.27 -2.26 7.47
CA PRO A 245 -13.46 -1.80 6.75
C PRO A 245 -14.24 -2.91 6.04
N VAL A 246 -13.55 -3.89 5.46
CA VAL A 246 -14.16 -5.06 4.82
C VAL A 246 -15.02 -5.84 5.81
N LEU A 247 -14.50 -6.14 7.00
CA LEU A 247 -15.23 -6.90 8.02
C LEU A 247 -16.39 -6.09 8.63
N GLN A 248 -16.22 -4.78 8.81
CA GLN A 248 -17.30 -3.89 9.25
C GLN A 248 -18.45 -3.83 8.25
N MET A 249 -18.14 -3.78 6.95
CA MET A 249 -19.15 -3.83 5.90
C MET A 249 -19.78 -5.22 5.82
N SER A 250 -18.99 -6.29 5.89
CA SER A 250 -19.48 -7.67 5.92
C SER A 250 -20.44 -7.91 7.09
N GLU A 251 -20.17 -7.37 8.27
CA GLU A 251 -21.05 -7.47 9.44
C GLU A 251 -22.45 -6.89 9.12
N ARG A 252 -22.49 -5.69 8.54
CA ARG A 252 -23.76 -5.03 8.17
C ARG A 252 -24.48 -5.78 7.05
N ILE A 253 -23.75 -6.30 6.07
CA ILE A 253 -24.30 -7.13 5.00
C ILE A 253 -24.88 -8.44 5.58
N ALA A 254 -24.09 -9.19 6.34
CA ALA A 254 -24.51 -10.45 6.94
C ALA A 254 -25.76 -10.27 7.80
N ARG A 255 -25.81 -9.19 8.59
CA ARG A 255 -26.98 -8.90 9.42
C ARG A 255 -28.22 -8.55 8.62
N TRP A 256 -28.12 -7.75 7.56
CA TRP A 256 -29.30 -7.08 6.97
C TRP A 256 -29.59 -7.37 5.51
N HIS A 257 -28.83 -8.25 4.83
CA HIS A 257 -29.10 -8.58 3.42
C HIS A 257 -30.49 -9.21 3.17
N HIS A 258 -31.14 -9.72 4.21
CA HIS A 258 -32.54 -10.20 4.13
C HIS A 258 -33.61 -9.18 4.53
N GLU A 259 -33.23 -7.96 4.95
CA GLU A 259 -34.20 -6.90 5.24
C GLU A 259 -34.96 -6.48 3.98
N ASN A 260 -36.28 -6.30 4.09
CA ASN A 260 -37.14 -5.92 2.97
C ASN A 260 -37.36 -4.41 2.97
N TRP A 261 -37.35 -3.78 1.80
CA TRP A 261 -37.56 -2.34 1.66
C TRP A 261 -38.80 -1.81 2.42
N ASN A 262 -39.88 -2.59 2.47
CA ASN A 262 -41.13 -2.26 3.16
C ASN A 262 -41.14 -2.57 4.68
N GLY A 263 -40.04 -3.03 5.27
CA GLY A 263 -39.95 -3.42 6.68
C GLY A 263 -40.44 -4.83 7.01
N SER A 264 -40.88 -5.63 6.03
CA SER A 264 -41.32 -7.02 6.29
C SER A 264 -40.17 -8.04 6.31
N GLY A 265 -38.94 -7.56 6.49
CA GLY A 265 -37.71 -8.35 6.48
C GLY A 265 -37.33 -8.91 7.84
N TYR A 266 -36.09 -9.38 7.94
CA TYR A 266 -35.48 -9.87 9.17
C TYR A 266 -33.97 -9.59 9.12
N PRO A 267 -33.27 -9.57 10.28
CA PRO A 267 -33.72 -9.90 11.63
C PRO A 267 -34.38 -8.75 12.41
N ASP A 268 -34.13 -7.50 12.05
CA ASP A 268 -34.48 -6.33 12.86
C ASP A 268 -35.73 -5.59 12.32
N GLY A 269 -36.18 -5.91 11.10
CA GLY A 269 -37.39 -5.33 10.51
C GLY A 269 -37.20 -3.90 10.01
N LEU A 270 -35.97 -3.58 9.60
CA LEU A 270 -35.60 -2.25 9.10
C LEU A 270 -36.34 -1.93 7.80
N ALA A 271 -36.71 -0.66 7.61
CA ALA A 271 -37.42 -0.20 6.42
C ALA A 271 -36.65 0.88 5.66
N MET A 272 -36.79 0.86 4.33
CA MET A 272 -36.26 1.89 3.44
C MET A 272 -34.77 2.19 3.69
N LEU A 273 -34.44 3.44 4.04
CA LEU A 273 -33.07 3.93 4.23
C LEU A 273 -32.47 3.59 5.59
N GLU A 274 -33.23 2.97 6.50
CA GLU A 274 -32.67 2.38 7.72
C GLU A 274 -31.81 1.16 7.39
N ILE A 275 -32.10 0.49 6.26
CA ILE A 275 -31.29 -0.60 5.74
C ILE A 275 -30.03 -0.01 5.10
N PRO A 276 -28.82 -0.42 5.53
CA PRO A 276 -27.58 0.06 4.92
C PRO A 276 -27.54 -0.23 3.42
N VAL A 277 -26.92 0.67 2.66
CA VAL A 277 -26.93 0.62 1.20
C VAL A 277 -26.25 -0.65 0.67
N GLU A 278 -25.17 -1.08 1.32
CA GLU A 278 -24.47 -2.33 1.02
C GLU A 278 -25.36 -3.56 1.17
N ALA A 279 -26.23 -3.60 2.19
CA ALA A 279 -27.16 -4.72 2.39
C ALA A 279 -28.26 -4.71 1.32
N ARG A 280 -28.77 -3.53 0.95
CA ARG A 280 -29.75 -3.39 -0.14
C ARG A 280 -29.17 -3.78 -1.50
N ILE A 281 -27.90 -3.44 -1.77
CA ILE A 281 -27.17 -3.85 -2.98
C ILE A 281 -27.00 -5.36 -3.01
N VAL A 282 -26.46 -5.95 -1.95
CA VAL A 282 -26.19 -7.39 -1.88
C VAL A 282 -27.47 -8.20 -2.03
N LYS A 283 -28.58 -7.74 -1.44
CA LYS A 283 -29.89 -8.38 -1.62
C LYS A 283 -30.29 -8.53 -3.09
N VAL A 284 -30.15 -7.47 -3.89
CA VAL A 284 -30.50 -7.50 -5.31
C VAL A 284 -29.57 -8.45 -6.08
N CYS A 285 -28.26 -8.40 -5.77
CA CYS A 285 -27.27 -9.27 -6.41
C CYS A 285 -27.49 -10.76 -6.06
N ASP A 286 -27.74 -11.08 -4.79
CA ASP A 286 -28.01 -12.44 -4.32
C ASP A 286 -29.29 -13.01 -4.93
N VAL A 287 -30.40 -12.24 -4.87
CA VAL A 287 -31.67 -12.68 -5.48
C VAL A 287 -31.50 -12.93 -6.97
N PHE A 288 -30.82 -12.05 -7.71
CA PHE A 288 -30.57 -12.26 -9.13
C PHE A 288 -29.77 -13.54 -9.39
N ASP A 289 -28.65 -13.72 -8.67
CA ASP A 289 -27.78 -14.88 -8.86
C ASP A 289 -28.52 -16.19 -8.54
N ALA A 290 -29.34 -16.20 -7.49
CA ALA A 290 -30.19 -17.32 -7.09
C ALA A 290 -31.32 -17.64 -8.08
N LEU A 291 -31.74 -16.69 -8.92
CA LEU A 291 -32.75 -16.91 -9.96
C LEU A 291 -32.13 -17.50 -11.24
N VAL A 292 -30.98 -16.98 -11.66
CA VAL A 292 -30.37 -17.30 -12.97
C VAL A 292 -29.47 -18.55 -12.92
N ASN A 293 -28.94 -18.91 -11.75
CA ASN A 293 -28.11 -20.11 -11.61
C ASN A 293 -28.92 -21.33 -11.14
N GLU A 294 -28.58 -22.50 -11.67
CA GLU A 294 -29.25 -23.76 -11.36
C GLU A 294 -28.89 -24.21 -9.94
N ARG A 295 -29.92 -24.52 -9.13
CA ARG A 295 -29.75 -25.15 -7.81
C ARG A 295 -30.27 -26.58 -7.89
N PRO A 296 -29.82 -27.52 -7.02
CA PRO A 296 -30.20 -28.94 -7.07
C PRO A 296 -31.72 -29.23 -7.14
N TYR A 297 -32.56 -28.26 -6.75
CA TYR A 297 -34.02 -28.37 -6.69
C TYR A 297 -34.78 -27.37 -7.58
N LYS A 298 -34.11 -26.56 -8.40
CA LYS A 298 -34.75 -25.49 -9.20
C LYS A 298 -34.03 -25.25 -10.53
N ARG A 299 -34.79 -25.29 -11.63
CA ARG A 299 -34.31 -24.89 -12.96
C ARG A 299 -33.93 -23.41 -12.97
N ALA A 300 -32.75 -23.10 -13.52
CA ALA A 300 -32.31 -21.73 -13.82
C ALA A 300 -33.36 -20.97 -14.66
N TRP A 301 -33.65 -19.73 -14.25
CA TRP A 301 -34.48 -18.80 -15.01
C TRP A 301 -33.68 -18.15 -16.12
N THR A 302 -34.35 -17.62 -17.14
CA THR A 302 -33.65 -16.73 -18.08
C THR A 302 -33.35 -15.39 -17.41
N VAL A 303 -32.36 -14.66 -17.94
CA VAL A 303 -32.02 -13.33 -17.45
C VAL A 303 -33.24 -12.40 -17.51
N GLU A 304 -34.06 -12.51 -18.55
CA GLU A 304 -35.29 -11.72 -18.70
C GLU A 304 -36.31 -12.03 -17.60
N GLU A 305 -36.53 -13.30 -17.30
CA GLU A 305 -37.43 -13.73 -16.22
C GLU A 305 -36.96 -13.22 -14.85
N ALA A 306 -35.65 -13.28 -14.58
CA ALA A 306 -35.06 -12.79 -13.34
C ALA A 306 -35.21 -11.26 -13.21
N ILE A 307 -35.00 -10.51 -14.30
CA ILE A 307 -35.20 -9.06 -14.33
C ILE A 307 -36.67 -8.68 -14.11
N ASP A 308 -37.60 -9.41 -14.72
CA ASP A 308 -39.03 -9.14 -14.53
C ASP A 308 -39.47 -9.38 -13.08
N GLU A 309 -38.89 -10.36 -12.39
CA GLU A 309 -39.15 -10.58 -10.98
C GLU A 309 -38.52 -9.51 -10.08
N LEU A 310 -37.28 -9.09 -10.36
CA LEU A 310 -36.68 -7.95 -9.67
C LEU A 310 -37.54 -6.68 -9.81
N LYS A 311 -38.09 -6.42 -11.00
CA LYS A 311 -39.00 -5.29 -11.23
C LYS A 311 -40.29 -5.40 -10.40
N ARG A 312 -40.85 -6.60 -10.23
CA ARG A 312 -42.02 -6.82 -9.36
C ARG A 312 -41.71 -6.61 -7.88
N SER A 313 -40.47 -6.88 -7.48
CA SER A 313 -39.99 -6.78 -6.10
C SER A 313 -39.73 -5.34 -5.63
N LYS A 314 -39.71 -4.37 -6.57
CA LYS A 314 -39.46 -2.95 -6.30
C LYS A 314 -40.42 -2.35 -5.29
N GLY A 315 -39.88 -1.66 -4.29
CA GLY A 315 -40.65 -0.97 -3.27
C GLY A 315 -41.32 -1.91 -2.26
N VAL A 316 -41.16 -3.22 -2.42
CA VAL A 316 -41.65 -4.24 -1.50
C VAL A 316 -40.47 -4.89 -0.79
N SER A 317 -39.76 -5.79 -1.46
CA SER A 317 -38.59 -6.45 -0.90
C SER A 317 -37.28 -5.76 -1.29
N ALA A 318 -37.23 -5.12 -2.45
CA ALA A 318 -36.02 -4.49 -2.98
C ALA A 318 -36.17 -2.97 -3.16
N ASP A 319 -35.07 -2.26 -2.97
CA ASP A 319 -34.98 -0.82 -3.19
C ASP A 319 -35.23 -0.48 -4.68
N PRO A 320 -36.21 0.40 -4.98
CA PRO A 320 -36.50 0.81 -6.35
C PRO A 320 -35.30 1.34 -7.14
N GLU A 321 -34.47 2.19 -6.53
CA GLU A 321 -33.34 2.86 -7.19
C GLU A 321 -32.24 1.87 -7.54
N ILE A 322 -31.94 0.96 -6.61
CA ILE A 322 -30.94 -0.09 -6.80
C ILE A 322 -31.39 -1.08 -7.88
N VAL A 323 -32.68 -1.45 -7.91
CA VAL A 323 -33.20 -2.32 -8.96
C VAL A 323 -33.13 -1.64 -10.34
N ASP A 324 -33.41 -0.33 -10.43
CA ASP A 324 -33.27 0.42 -11.68
C ASP A 324 -31.81 0.43 -12.17
N ALA A 325 -30.87 0.75 -11.29
CA ALA A 325 -29.44 0.71 -11.62
C ALA A 325 -28.98 -0.69 -12.04
N PHE A 326 -29.44 -1.74 -11.34
CA PHE A 326 -29.12 -3.12 -11.69
C PHE A 326 -29.68 -3.51 -13.07
N CYS A 327 -30.93 -3.14 -13.39
CA CYS A 327 -31.53 -3.38 -14.70
C CYS A 327 -30.73 -2.70 -15.82
N ASN A 328 -30.24 -1.47 -15.60
CA ASN A 328 -29.38 -0.77 -16.56
C ASN A 328 -28.06 -1.51 -16.78
N LEU A 329 -27.45 -2.02 -15.71
CA LEU A 329 -26.23 -2.83 -15.81
C LEU A 329 -26.44 -4.10 -16.62
N VAL A 330 -27.54 -4.84 -16.37
CA VAL A 330 -27.91 -6.04 -17.15
C VAL A 330 -28.12 -5.69 -18.62
N ALA A 331 -28.89 -4.64 -18.93
CA ALA A 331 -29.15 -4.21 -20.30
C ALA A 331 -27.86 -3.80 -21.05
N SER A 332 -26.87 -3.28 -20.33
CA SER A 332 -25.55 -2.94 -20.89
C SER A 332 -24.57 -4.12 -21.01
N GLY A 333 -24.98 -5.32 -20.59
CA GLY A 333 -24.14 -6.53 -20.65
C GLY A 333 -22.97 -6.54 -19.66
N ARG A 334 -23.02 -5.70 -18.61
CA ARG A 334 -21.93 -5.57 -17.61
C ARG A 334 -22.03 -6.56 -16.44
N ILE A 335 -23.20 -7.16 -16.21
CA ILE A 335 -23.45 -8.09 -15.09
C ILE A 335 -22.96 -9.51 -15.41
N GLN A 336 -22.28 -10.12 -14.44
CA GLN A 336 -21.87 -11.52 -14.51
C GLN A 336 -23.01 -12.44 -14.06
N HIS A 337 -23.30 -13.48 -14.85
CA HIS A 337 -24.42 -14.39 -14.62
C HIS A 337 -24.16 -15.84 -15.05
N THR A 338 -22.93 -16.18 -15.47
CA THR A 338 -22.48 -17.52 -15.85
C THR A 338 -21.05 -17.75 -15.40
#